data_AF-G6YBI1-F1
#
_entry.id   AF-G6YBI1-F1
#
_cell.length_a   1.000
_cell.length_b   1.000
_cell.length_c   1.000
_cell.angle_alpha   90.00
_cell.angle_beta   90.00
_cell.angle_gamma   90.00
#
_symmetry.space_group_name_H-M   'P 1'
#
loop_
_entity.id
_entity.type
_entity.pdbx_description
1 polymer ?
#
loop_
_entity_poly.entity_id
_entity_poly.type
_entity_poly.pdbx_seq_one_letter_code
_entity_poly.pdbx_strand_id
1 'polypeptide(L)' 'MAHSKQNTALGAAYAAKRPEEVAALYDSWSETYDADMSTAGYRHPTICLALLARHLPRGAARFSMPAPA' A
#
# COMPACT_ATOMS: atom_id res chain seq x y z
N MET A 1 -16.66 -18.18 9.60
CA MET A 1 -16.37 -18.09 8.15
C MET A 1 -15.63 -16.76 7.91
N ALA A 2 -14.30 -16.77 7.86
CA ALA A 2 -13.51 -15.60 7.47
C ALA A 2 -12.81 -15.97 6.16
N HIS A 3 -13.35 -15.45 5.05
CA HIS A 3 -12.83 -15.75 3.73
C HIS A 3 -11.43 -15.16 3.59
N SER A 4 -10.49 -16.02 3.27
CA SER A 4 -9.07 -15.79 3.04
C SER A 4 -8.81 -14.87 1.84
N LYS A 5 -9.23 -13.61 1.91
CA LYS A 5 -8.86 -12.58 0.93
C LYS A 5 -7.35 -12.33 0.90
N GLN A 6 -6.66 -12.65 2.00
CA GLN A 6 -5.25 -12.43 2.27
C GLN A 6 -4.27 -13.07 1.28
N ASN A 7 -4.73 -13.98 0.41
CA ASN A 7 -3.87 -14.65 -0.57
C ASN A 7 -4.20 -14.31 -2.03
N THR A 8 -5.12 -13.37 -2.27
CA THR A 8 -5.64 -13.10 -3.62
C THR A 8 -4.90 -11.95 -4.32
N ALA A 9 -4.75 -10.80 -3.67
CA ALA A 9 -4.14 -9.62 -4.29
C ALA A 9 -2.61 -9.78 -4.46
N LEU A 10 -1.92 -10.29 -3.44
CA LEU A 10 -0.48 -10.58 -3.53
C LEU A 10 -0.18 -11.66 -4.58
N GLY A 11 -1.00 -12.71 -4.63
CA GLY A 11 -0.92 -13.75 -5.65
C GLY A 11 -1.14 -13.20 -7.06
N ALA A 12 -2.12 -12.31 -7.23
CA ALA A 12 -2.38 -11.64 -8.50
C ALA A 12 -1.21 -10.72 -8.92
N ALA A 13 -0.62 -9.98 -7.98
CA ALA A 13 0.55 -9.15 -8.25
C ALA A 13 1.75 -9.98 -8.73
N TYR A 14 1.98 -11.17 -8.15
CA TYR A 14 3.04 -12.08 -8.62
C TYR A 14 2.71 -12.79 -9.93
N ALA A 15 1.44 -12.94 -10.28
CA ALA A 15 1.02 -13.56 -11.54
C ALA A 15 0.98 -12.58 -12.72
N ALA A 16 0.96 -11.27 -12.46
CA ALA A 16 0.94 -10.23 -13.47
C ALA A 16 2.19 -10.29 -14.37
N LYS A 17 2.01 -10.04 -15.67
CA LYS A 17 3.08 -10.19 -16.67
C LYS A 17 3.52 -8.86 -17.26
N ARG A 18 2.74 -7.80 -17.05
CA ARG A 18 2.96 -6.49 -17.64
C ARG A 18 2.95 -5.40 -16.57
N PRO A 19 3.79 -4.36 -16.70
CA PRO A 19 3.85 -3.27 -15.71
C PRO A 19 2.51 -2.59 -15.42
N GLU A 20 1.68 -2.41 -16.45
CA GLU A 20 0.35 -1.80 -16.35
C GLU A 20 -0.64 -2.66 -15.55
N GLU A 21 -0.52 -3.99 -15.62
CA GLU A 21 -1.33 -4.92 -14.83
C GLU A 21 -0.96 -4.81 -13.35
N VAL A 22 0.35 -4.72 -13.05
CA VAL A 22 0.85 -4.50 -11.70
C VAL A 22 0.37 -3.16 -11.15
N ALA A 23 0.45 -2.09 -11.94
CA ALA A 23 -0.01 -0.76 -11.52
C ALA A 23 -1.50 -0.77 -11.19
N ALA A 24 -2.36 -1.29 -12.07
CA ALA A 24 -3.80 -1.36 -11.84
C ALA A 24 -4.15 -2.22 -10.61
N LEU A 25 -3.43 -3.32 -10.38
CA LEU A 25 -3.60 -4.14 -9.18
C LEU A 25 -3.26 -3.36 -7.91
N TYR A 26 -2.11 -2.67 -7.87
CA TYR A 26 -1.72 -1.88 -6.71
C TYR A 26 -2.63 -0.67 -6.49
N ASP A 27 -3.12 -0.01 -7.54
CA ASP A 27 -4.08 1.08 -7.43
C ASP A 27 -5.35 0.58 -6.72
N SER A 28 -5.91 -0.54 -7.18
CA SER A 28 -7.12 -1.12 -6.57
C SER A 28 -6.89 -1.67 -5.16
N TRP A 29 -5.70 -2.20 -4.89
CA TRP A 29 -5.38 -2.79 -3.60
C TRP A 29 -4.97 -1.75 -2.54
N SER A 30 -4.53 -0.57 -2.97
CA SER A 30 -4.03 0.49 -2.09
C SER A 30 -4.99 0.84 -0.95
N GLU A 31 -6.31 0.77 -1.19
CA GLU A 31 -7.36 1.06 -0.21
C GLU A 31 -7.33 0.14 1.01
N THR A 32 -6.95 -1.13 0.84
CA THR A 32 -6.93 -2.14 1.92
C THR A 32 -5.55 -2.67 2.22
N TYR A 33 -4.53 -2.22 1.48
CA TYR A 33 -3.17 -2.76 1.52
C TYR A 33 -2.60 -2.86 2.94
N ASP A 34 -2.64 -1.77 3.71
CA ASP A 34 -2.09 -1.76 5.07
C ASP A 34 -2.80 -2.73 6.01
N ALA A 35 -4.12 -2.85 5.90
CA ALA A 35 -4.92 -3.75 6.72
C ALA A 35 -4.67 -5.22 6.35
N ASP A 36 -4.53 -5.52 5.06
CA ASP A 36 -4.20 -6.85 4.55
C ASP A 36 -2.78 -7.25 4.97
N MET A 37 -1.79 -6.36 4.80
CA MET A 37 -0.42 -6.59 5.25
C MET A 37 -0.34 -6.81 6.76
N SER A 38 -1.06 -6.01 7.55
CA SER A 38 -1.14 -6.19 9.00
C SER A 38 -1.74 -7.54 9.39
N THR A 39 -2.82 -7.95 8.71
CA THR A 39 -3.48 -9.25 8.92
C THR A 39 -2.56 -10.41 8.57
N ALA A 40 -1.74 -10.25 7.52
CA ALA A 40 -0.70 -11.20 7.13
C ALA A 40 0.52 -11.21 8.07
N GLY A 41 0.53 -10.36 9.11
CA GLY A 41 1.58 -10.31 10.13
C GLY A 41 2.73 -9.35 9.82
N TYR A 42 2.66 -8.61 8.71
CA TYR A 42 3.64 -7.58 8.38
C TYR A 42 3.44 -6.36 9.29
N ARG A 43 4.39 -6.16 10.21
CA ARG A 43 4.43 -4.97 11.08
C ARG A 43 5.36 -3.87 10.56
N HIS A 44 6.16 -4.19 9.54
CA HIS A 44 7.15 -3.28 8.98
C HIS A 44 6.57 -1.98 8.44
N PRO A 45 5.40 -1.93 7.75
CA PRO A 45 4.86 -0.67 7.27
C PRO A 45 4.64 0.36 8.39
N THR A 46 4.04 -0.06 9.50
CA THR A 46 3.79 0.80 10.66
C THR A 46 5.08 1.22 11.35
N ILE A 47 6.07 0.32 11.45
CA ILE A 47 7.38 0.63 12.05
C ILE A 47 8.14 1.64 11.19
N CYS A 48 8.20 1.43 9.87
CA CYS A 48 8.83 2.37 8.94
C CYS A 48 8.17 3.74 8.99
N LEU A 49 6.82 3.79 9.05
CA LEU A 49 6.09 5.04 9.19
C LEU A 49 6.45 5.76 10.50
N ALA A 50 6.52 5.05 11.62
CA ALA A 50 6.90 5.64 12.91
C ALA A 50 8.33 6.19 12.89
N LEU A 51 9.28 5.49 12.26
CA LEU A 51 10.65 5.97 12.07
C LEU A 51 10.69 7.21 11.18
N LEU A 52 10.00 7.19 10.04
CA LEU A 52 9.92 8.33 9.13
C LEU A 52 9.33 9.57 9.84
N ALA A 53 8.23 9.40 10.56
CA ALA A 53 7.56 10.49 11.28
C ALA A 53 8.46 11.14 12.35
N ARG A 54 9.39 10.39 12.95
CA ARG A 54 10.36 10.92 13.93
C ARG A 54 11.43 11.81 13.29
N HIS A 55 11.73 11.59 12.01
CA HIS A 55 12.81 12.29 11.30
C HIS A 55 12.31 13.31 10.29
N LEU A 56 11.01 13.32 9.99
CA LEU A 56 10.42 14.24 9.02
C LEU A 56 10.23 15.64 9.65
N PRO A 57 10.78 16.71 9.05
CA PRO A 57 10.51 18.07 9.50
C PRO A 57 9.02 18.40 9.44
N ARG A 58 8.53 19.18 10.41
CA ARG A 58 7.13 19.64 10.41
C ARG A 58 6.85 20.43 9.12
N GLY A 59 5.79 20.05 8.41
CA GLY A 59 5.38 20.72 7.18
C GLY A 59 6.01 20.19 5.88
N ALA A 60 6.87 19.17 5.94
CA ALA A 60 7.45 18.56 4.74
C ALA A 60 6.42 17.83 3.85
N ALA A 61 5.33 17.32 4.42
CA ALA A 61 4.29 16.59 3.71
C ALA A 61 3.28 17.48 2.96
N ARG A 62 3.68 18.67 2.49
CA ARG A 62 2.84 19.46 1.59
C ARG A 62 2.96 18.89 0.17
N PHE A 63 2.17 17.86 -0.11
CA PHE A 63 1.95 17.44 -1.50
C PHE A 63 1.03 18.47 -2.16
N SER A 64 1.61 19.33 -3.00
CA SER A 64 0.83 20.22 -3.87
C SER A 64 0.42 19.42 -5.10
N MET A 65 -0.78 18.83 -5.09
CA MET A 65 -1.36 18.37 -6.34
C MET A 65 -1.76 19.58 -7.19
N PRO A 66 -1.38 19.65 -8.48
CA PRO A 66 -2.07 20.53 -9.40
C PRO A 66 -3.54 20.12 -9.50
N ALA A 67 -4.45 21.11 -9.49
CA ALA A 67 -5.87 20.88 -9.69
C ALA A 67 -6.09 20.22 -11.08
N PRO A 68 -7.00 19.23 -11.21
CA PRO A 68 -7.32 18.66 -12.51
C PRO A 68 -7.92 19.74 -13.41
N ALA A 69 -7.47 19.76 -14.67
CA ALA A 69 -7.98 20.63 -15.74
C ALA A 69 -9.39 20.22 -16.18
#